data_AF-A0A838VZ08-F1
#
_entry.id   AF-A0A838VZ08-F1
#
_cell.length_a   1.000
_cell.length_b   1.000
_cell.length_c   1.000
_cell.angle_alpha   90.00
_cell.angle_beta   90.00
_cell.angle_gamma   90.00
#
_symmetry.space_group_name_H-M   'P 1'
#
loop_
_entity.id
_entity.type
_entity.pdbx_description
1 polymer ?
#
loop_
_entity_poly.entity_id
_entity_poly.type
_entity_poly.pdbx_seq_one_letter_code
_entity_poly.pdbx_strand_id
1 'polypeptide(L)'
;MNHKRPKLRELINFLTAQELDESLDDFPDVRGQFTDNQQKYLRDRIILDYFEKHPEEIDKLLAAIKECNPTAYKKYIPDETPNPPNEISNSTEDTKCDVLVLAANPIGTDLLQLQEEANLIRLRLQEGEVGKNYIVKVKRAVQVEELSKYLLQYEPLILHFSGHGSPSGEIILNNSQGQAQPLCPEALAELLAVLKGRIECVVLNACFSLEKADALMEQVSCVIGMSKEIDDQSAVAFAAGFYRGLGFGRGYYTAFEVGRNEIKLLKLPDSTVLHFITRDTSLLQREVVKPRVTRTTPPQSTEATLYPLWFGTNRRPNNPQDISQGFSGERDRQLHYGTCQVAVPKWHKIGSTGSPFWQRLLTLTDDRLKLKRESLKLLQEQNFWDEVQRTLQANQPEEGSALVFIHGFNVSFEDAALRAAQIGVDLQVSGIMAFYSWPSRGKLTSYTADEATIEASEKYIAEFLLNLAQKSGAEKIHIIAHSMGNKGLLRAMQRILAQVQAAESKILFGQIFLAAPDVDPDVFEELAAAYQNLAERTTLYISAKDKALATSGIIHDHPRVGFFPPITVVDGIDTVEVSDIDLTLLGHGYFADARDLLQDMHRLLMHNASPEQRFGLRNKQEN
;
A
#
# COMPACT_ATOMS: atom_id res chain seq x y z
N MET A 1 -10.95 -21.55 -21.14
CA MET A 1 -10.41 -20.34 -20.48
C MET A 1 -11.22 -19.14 -20.95
N ASN A 2 -11.73 -18.28 -20.06
CA ASN A 2 -12.41 -17.05 -20.47
C ASN A 2 -11.35 -15.99 -20.77
N HIS A 3 -10.83 -15.99 -22.00
CA HIS A 3 -9.80 -15.06 -22.44
C HIS A 3 -10.40 -13.66 -22.59
N LYS A 4 -10.42 -12.90 -21.49
CA LYS A 4 -11.01 -11.56 -21.46
C LYS A 4 -10.24 -10.62 -22.39
N ARG A 5 -10.98 -9.82 -23.18
CA ARG A 5 -10.51 -8.82 -24.14
C ARG A 5 -9.26 -8.01 -23.72
N PRO A 6 -9.08 -7.58 -22.45
CA PRO A 6 -7.88 -6.86 -22.04
C PRO A 6 -6.58 -7.69 -22.14
N LYS A 7 -6.63 -8.98 -21.80
CA LYS A 7 -5.46 -9.87 -21.85
C LYS A 7 -5.09 -10.21 -23.30
N LEU A 8 -6.09 -10.49 -24.15
CA LEU A 8 -5.84 -10.75 -25.58
C LEU A 8 -5.24 -9.52 -26.28
N ARG A 9 -5.66 -8.31 -25.89
CA ARG A 9 -5.10 -7.04 -26.39
C ARG A 9 -3.65 -6.85 -25.98
N GLU A 10 -3.31 -7.20 -24.75
CA GLU A 10 -1.93 -7.16 -24.28
C GLU A 10 -1.04 -8.10 -25.10
N LEU A 11 -1.51 -9.31 -25.40
CA LEU A 11 -0.79 -10.26 -26.25
C LEU A 11 -0.60 -9.76 -27.69
N ILE A 12 -1.66 -9.25 -28.34
CA ILE A 12 -1.58 -8.71 -29.72
C ILE A 12 -0.60 -7.53 -29.78
N ASN A 13 -0.55 -6.69 -28.75
CA ASN A 13 0.38 -5.56 -28.69
C ASN A 13 1.85 -5.98 -28.60
N PHE A 14 2.14 -7.20 -28.15
CA PHE A 14 3.50 -7.75 -28.09
C PHE A 14 4.00 -8.31 -29.43
N LEU A 15 3.11 -8.49 -30.42
CA LEU A 15 3.47 -8.99 -31.74
C LEU A 15 3.81 -7.84 -32.69
N THR A 16 4.82 -8.04 -33.52
CA THR A 16 5.09 -7.17 -34.67
C THR A 16 3.99 -7.34 -35.72
N ALA A 17 3.89 -6.38 -36.66
CA ALA A 17 2.89 -6.47 -37.73
C ALA A 17 3.03 -7.75 -38.57
N GLN A 18 4.27 -8.21 -38.78
CA GLN A 18 4.55 -9.44 -39.52
C GLN A 18 4.14 -10.69 -38.72
N GLU A 19 4.54 -10.79 -37.44
CA GLU A 19 4.17 -11.94 -36.58
C GLU A 19 2.67 -12.02 -36.34
N LEU A 20 2.00 -10.88 -36.27
CA LEU A 20 0.54 -10.80 -36.17
C LEU A 20 -0.11 -11.32 -37.45
N ASP A 21 0.36 -10.88 -38.62
CA ASP A 21 -0.16 -11.34 -39.91
C ASP A 21 0.09 -12.86 -40.11
N GLU A 22 1.26 -13.38 -39.69
CA GLU A 22 1.58 -14.83 -39.68
C GLU A 22 0.68 -15.61 -38.72
N SER A 23 0.44 -15.11 -37.50
CA SER A 23 -0.47 -15.77 -36.54
C SER A 23 -1.94 -15.79 -37.00
N LEU A 24 -2.28 -14.98 -38.00
CA LEU A 24 -3.61 -14.85 -38.59
C LEU A 24 -3.77 -15.59 -39.93
N ASP A 25 -2.76 -16.32 -40.42
CA ASP A 25 -2.82 -17.08 -41.69
C ASP A 25 -3.98 -18.09 -41.71
N ASP A 26 -4.28 -18.67 -40.54
CA ASP A 26 -5.35 -19.64 -40.33
C ASP A 26 -6.75 -19.02 -40.11
N PHE A 27 -6.86 -17.69 -40.24
CA PHE A 27 -8.07 -16.89 -39.94
C PHE A 27 -8.46 -15.97 -41.13
N PRO A 28 -8.90 -16.53 -42.28
CA PRO A 28 -9.15 -15.77 -43.50
C PRO A 28 -10.26 -14.71 -43.36
N ASP A 29 -11.24 -14.93 -42.48
CA ASP A 29 -12.33 -13.99 -42.21
C ASP A 29 -11.86 -12.72 -41.47
N VAL A 30 -10.79 -12.83 -40.66
CA VAL A 30 -10.16 -11.68 -39.99
C VAL A 30 -9.26 -10.95 -40.98
N ARG A 31 -8.44 -11.70 -41.71
CA ARG A 31 -7.48 -11.15 -42.68
C ARG A 31 -8.16 -10.41 -43.83
N GLY A 32 -9.29 -10.94 -44.31
CA GLY A 32 -10.10 -10.34 -45.39
C GLY A 32 -10.73 -8.99 -45.03
N GLN A 33 -10.71 -8.60 -43.74
CA GLN A 33 -11.20 -7.30 -43.27
C GLN A 33 -10.10 -6.22 -43.22
N PHE A 34 -8.84 -6.58 -43.48
CA PHE A 34 -7.73 -5.61 -43.49
C PHE A 34 -7.63 -4.90 -44.84
N THR A 35 -7.38 -3.59 -44.81
CA THR A 35 -7.05 -2.79 -45.99
C THR A 35 -5.58 -2.38 -45.99
N ASP A 36 -5.04 -2.12 -47.19
CA ASP A 36 -3.67 -1.62 -47.35
C ASP A 36 -3.52 -0.24 -46.67
N ASN A 37 -2.44 -0.05 -45.91
CA ASN A 37 -2.16 1.15 -45.08
C ASN A 37 -3.14 1.45 -43.94
N GLN A 38 -3.90 0.45 -43.45
CA GLN A 38 -4.79 0.63 -42.30
C GLN A 38 -4.02 0.89 -40.99
N GLN A 39 -4.44 1.88 -40.20
CA GLN A 39 -3.80 2.21 -38.93
C GLN A 39 -3.88 1.05 -37.92
N LYS A 40 -2.79 0.79 -37.19
CA LYS A 40 -2.62 -0.35 -36.26
C LYS A 40 -3.81 -0.54 -35.31
N TYR A 41 -4.30 0.52 -34.70
CA TYR A 41 -5.40 0.45 -33.73
C TYR A 41 -6.72 -0.09 -34.34
N LEU A 42 -6.95 0.11 -35.64
CA LEU A 42 -8.13 -0.43 -36.34
C LEU A 42 -7.97 -1.93 -36.61
N ARG A 43 -6.75 -2.39 -36.95
CA ARG A 43 -6.44 -3.81 -37.09
C ARG A 43 -6.60 -4.54 -35.75
N ASP A 44 -6.02 -4.01 -34.68
CA ASP A 44 -6.14 -4.57 -33.33
C ASP A 44 -7.61 -4.68 -32.90
N ARG A 45 -8.42 -3.67 -33.25
CA ARG A 45 -9.86 -3.68 -32.96
C ARG A 45 -10.60 -4.78 -33.72
N ILE A 46 -10.33 -4.97 -35.01
CA ILE A 46 -10.96 -6.03 -35.84
C ILE A 46 -10.63 -7.41 -35.26
N ILE A 47 -9.37 -7.65 -34.91
CA ILE A 47 -8.90 -8.91 -34.32
C ILE A 47 -9.61 -9.15 -32.97
N LEU A 48 -9.60 -8.16 -32.09
CA LEU A 48 -10.25 -8.26 -30.78
C LEU A 48 -11.76 -8.46 -30.88
N ASP A 49 -12.43 -7.75 -31.78
CA ASP A 49 -13.88 -7.87 -31.99
C ASP A 49 -14.26 -9.25 -32.59
N TYR A 50 -13.38 -9.87 -33.39
CA TYR A 50 -13.57 -11.24 -33.91
C TYR A 50 -13.42 -12.28 -32.79
N PHE A 51 -12.29 -12.29 -32.08
CA PHE A 51 -12.04 -13.29 -31.03
C PHE A 51 -12.91 -13.12 -29.79
N GLU A 52 -13.49 -11.94 -29.56
CA GLU A 52 -14.54 -11.77 -28.55
C GLU A 52 -15.87 -12.44 -28.97
N LYS A 53 -16.15 -12.53 -30.27
CA LYS A 53 -17.32 -13.25 -30.81
C LYS A 53 -17.07 -14.75 -31.01
N HIS A 54 -15.80 -15.15 -31.15
CA HIS A 54 -15.35 -16.52 -31.40
C HIS A 54 -14.34 -17.00 -30.34
N PRO A 55 -14.72 -17.07 -29.04
CA PRO A 55 -13.81 -17.43 -27.95
C PRO A 55 -13.22 -18.84 -28.06
N GLU A 56 -13.92 -19.76 -28.77
CA GLU A 56 -13.47 -21.12 -29.08
C GLU A 56 -12.23 -21.16 -29.98
N GLU A 57 -11.96 -20.09 -30.74
CA GLU A 57 -10.83 -20.02 -31.67
C GLU A 57 -9.56 -19.43 -31.03
N ILE A 58 -9.65 -18.91 -29.80
CA ILE A 58 -8.53 -18.24 -29.13
C ILE A 58 -7.38 -19.21 -28.83
N ASP A 59 -7.67 -20.46 -28.48
CA ASP A 59 -6.61 -21.45 -28.22
C ASP A 59 -5.84 -21.79 -29.50
N LYS A 60 -6.50 -21.72 -30.67
CA LYS A 60 -5.86 -21.87 -31.98
C LYS A 60 -4.95 -20.69 -32.30
N LEU A 61 -5.40 -19.46 -32.01
CA LEU A 61 -4.56 -18.26 -32.13
C LEU A 61 -3.34 -18.33 -31.21
N LEU A 62 -3.53 -18.76 -29.96
CA LEU A 62 -2.43 -18.93 -28.99
C LEU A 62 -1.41 -19.97 -29.43
N ALA A 63 -1.84 -21.05 -30.08
CA ALA A 63 -0.95 -22.03 -30.69
C ALA A 63 -0.14 -21.43 -31.85
N ALA A 64 -0.79 -20.68 -32.75
CA ALA A 64 -0.10 -19.99 -33.84
C ALA A 64 0.92 -18.94 -33.32
N ILE A 65 0.55 -18.19 -32.27
CA ILE A 65 1.44 -17.23 -31.61
C ILE A 65 2.61 -17.91 -30.92
N LYS A 66 2.40 -19.10 -30.34
CA LYS A 66 3.49 -19.90 -29.75
C LYS A 66 4.51 -20.33 -30.80
N GLU A 67 4.07 -20.60 -32.02
CA GLU A 67 4.95 -20.98 -33.13
C GLU A 67 5.72 -19.77 -33.71
N CYS A 68 5.08 -18.62 -33.89
CA CYS A 68 5.74 -17.44 -34.46
C CYS A 68 6.54 -16.62 -33.42
N ASN A 69 6.07 -16.51 -32.18
CA ASN A 69 6.75 -15.77 -31.11
C ASN A 69 6.59 -16.46 -29.72
N PRO A 70 7.44 -17.48 -29.43
CA PRO A 70 7.41 -18.21 -28.16
C PRO A 70 7.67 -17.32 -26.93
N THR A 71 8.35 -16.19 -27.09
CA THR A 71 8.68 -15.25 -26.01
C THR A 71 7.46 -14.43 -25.59
N ALA A 72 6.69 -13.92 -26.55
CA ALA A 72 5.41 -13.26 -26.30
C ALA A 72 4.41 -14.24 -25.64
N TYR A 73 4.39 -15.49 -26.13
CA TYR A 73 3.60 -16.56 -25.54
C TYR A 73 3.99 -16.88 -24.08
N LYS A 74 5.29 -17.03 -23.77
CA LYS A 74 5.79 -17.26 -22.39
C LYS A 74 5.60 -16.07 -21.45
N LYS A 75 5.56 -14.84 -21.96
CA LYS A 75 5.25 -13.66 -21.15
C LYS A 75 3.75 -13.60 -20.79
N TYR A 76 2.91 -14.11 -21.69
CA TYR A 76 1.47 -14.28 -21.47
C TYR A 76 1.15 -15.44 -20.50
N ILE A 77 2.00 -16.47 -20.46
CA ILE A 77 1.90 -17.63 -19.55
C ILE A 77 3.30 -17.92 -18.93
N PRO A 78 3.68 -17.31 -17.79
CA PRO A 78 5.02 -17.49 -17.21
C PRO A 78 5.13 -18.69 -16.26
N ASP A 79 6.22 -19.46 -16.41
CA ASP A 79 6.64 -20.61 -15.59
C ASP A 79 7.80 -20.27 -14.61
N GLU A 80 8.04 -21.20 -13.68
CA GLU A 80 8.73 -21.17 -12.36
C GLU A 80 10.26 -20.85 -12.24
N THR A 81 10.64 -20.10 -11.17
CA THR A 81 11.94 -20.05 -10.38
C THR A 81 13.23 -19.44 -11.02
N PRO A 82 14.27 -18.92 -10.27
CA PRO A 82 14.76 -19.30 -8.91
C PRO A 82 15.31 -18.23 -7.89
N ASN A 83 15.44 -18.72 -6.64
CA ASN A 83 16.02 -18.33 -5.31
C ASN A 83 16.87 -17.06 -4.98
N PRO A 84 16.89 -16.63 -3.67
CA PRO A 84 17.77 -15.60 -3.08
C PRO A 84 18.86 -16.14 -2.11
N PRO A 85 19.86 -15.32 -1.68
CA PRO A 85 20.76 -15.63 -0.56
C PRO A 85 20.40 -14.94 0.77
N ASN A 86 20.87 -15.59 1.84
CA ASN A 86 20.70 -15.37 3.29
C ASN A 86 20.92 -13.96 3.83
N GLU A 87 20.24 -13.64 4.95
CA GLU A 87 20.88 -13.13 6.17
C GLU A 87 19.98 -13.30 7.40
N ILE A 88 20.61 -13.61 8.54
CA ILE A 88 20.00 -13.94 9.85
C ILE A 88 20.17 -12.74 10.77
N SER A 89 19.09 -12.30 11.44
CA SER A 89 19.19 -11.51 12.68
C SER A 89 18.18 -12.01 13.72
N ASN A 90 18.66 -12.15 14.95
CA ASN A 90 17.94 -12.71 16.11
C ASN A 90 17.23 -11.61 16.90
N SER A 91 15.91 -11.74 17.06
CA SER A 91 15.16 -11.26 18.23
C SER A 91 14.02 -12.25 18.53
N THR A 92 14.07 -12.91 19.68
CA THR A 92 13.23 -14.08 20.02
C THR A 92 11.85 -13.73 20.60
N GLU A 93 11.42 -12.47 20.56
CA GLU A 93 10.06 -12.08 20.98
C GLU A 93 9.11 -11.74 19.83
N ASP A 94 9.60 -11.62 18.59
CA ASP A 94 8.80 -11.26 17.40
C ASP A 94 8.48 -12.47 16.50
N THR A 95 8.73 -13.69 17.02
CA THR A 95 8.60 -14.93 16.25
C THR A 95 7.26 -15.62 16.41
N LYS A 96 6.39 -15.27 17.38
CA LYS A 96 5.10 -15.98 17.59
C LYS A 96 4.00 -15.50 16.64
N CYS A 97 3.01 -16.34 16.36
CA CYS A 97 1.85 -15.98 15.55
C CYS A 97 0.55 -16.63 16.05
N ASP A 98 -0.60 -16.07 15.68
CA ASP A 98 -1.91 -16.67 15.96
C ASP A 98 -2.34 -17.60 14.83
N VAL A 99 -2.04 -17.24 13.57
CA VAL A 99 -2.30 -18.08 12.39
C VAL A 99 -1.01 -18.35 11.64
N LEU A 100 -0.68 -19.63 11.48
CA LEU A 100 0.39 -20.07 10.59
C LEU A 100 -0.21 -20.74 9.37
N VAL A 101 0.02 -20.16 8.19
CA VAL A 101 -0.37 -20.73 6.89
C VAL A 101 0.85 -21.43 6.29
N LEU A 102 0.74 -22.73 6.05
CA LEU A 102 1.75 -23.55 5.40
C LEU A 102 1.25 -23.95 4.01
N ALA A 103 1.99 -23.55 2.99
CA ALA A 103 1.59 -23.71 1.60
C ALA A 103 2.65 -24.44 0.77
N ALA A 104 2.25 -25.40 -0.06
CA ALA A 104 3.15 -26.17 -0.92
C ALA A 104 2.52 -26.46 -2.30
N ASN A 105 3.28 -26.16 -3.36
CA ASN A 105 3.04 -26.57 -4.74
C ASN A 105 4.25 -27.41 -5.19
N PRO A 106 4.28 -28.71 -4.90
CA PRO A 106 5.38 -29.57 -5.33
C PRO A 106 5.40 -29.77 -6.85
N ILE A 107 6.59 -30.06 -7.38
CA ILE A 107 6.76 -30.38 -8.80
C ILE A 107 5.95 -31.64 -9.15
N GLY A 108 5.13 -31.54 -10.19
CA GLY A 108 4.29 -32.64 -10.69
C GLY A 108 2.87 -32.69 -10.14
N THR A 109 2.44 -31.67 -9.39
CA THR A 109 1.03 -31.46 -9.00
C THR A 109 0.42 -30.27 -9.76
N ASP A 110 -0.90 -30.14 -9.76
CA ASP A 110 -1.58 -28.99 -10.37
C ASP A 110 -1.21 -27.68 -9.67
N LEU A 111 -1.12 -26.56 -10.38
CA LEU A 111 -0.72 -25.30 -9.76
C LEU A 111 -1.88 -24.66 -8.99
N LEU A 112 -1.83 -24.71 -7.65
CA LEU A 112 -2.81 -24.04 -6.79
C LEU A 112 -2.51 -22.55 -6.62
N GLN A 113 -3.56 -21.74 -6.46
CA GLN A 113 -3.50 -20.29 -6.23
C GLN A 113 -3.17 -19.93 -4.76
N LEU A 114 -2.16 -20.59 -4.18
CA LEU A 114 -1.76 -20.48 -2.77
C LEU A 114 -1.46 -19.04 -2.31
N GLN A 115 -0.99 -18.20 -3.26
CA GLN A 115 -0.66 -16.81 -3.01
C GLN A 115 -1.90 -15.94 -2.76
N GLU A 116 -2.94 -16.19 -3.52
CA GLU A 116 -4.20 -15.46 -3.43
C GLU A 116 -4.91 -15.83 -2.14
N GLU A 117 -4.95 -17.13 -1.81
CA GLU A 117 -5.54 -17.62 -0.58
C GLU A 117 -4.86 -17.02 0.67
N ALA A 118 -3.54 -17.10 0.78
CA ALA A 118 -2.82 -16.61 1.96
C ALA A 118 -2.93 -15.08 2.15
N ASN A 119 -3.00 -14.32 1.06
CA ASN A 119 -3.24 -12.87 1.10
C ASN A 119 -4.67 -12.56 1.53
N LEU A 120 -5.65 -13.35 1.06
CA LEU A 120 -7.05 -13.21 1.44
C LEU A 120 -7.27 -13.51 2.92
N ILE A 121 -6.63 -14.52 3.50
CA ILE A 121 -6.74 -14.85 4.94
C ILE A 121 -6.44 -13.62 5.82
N ARG A 122 -5.33 -12.92 5.54
CA ARG A 122 -4.95 -11.70 6.25
C ARG A 122 -5.98 -10.60 6.07
N LEU A 123 -6.38 -10.36 4.82
CA LEU A 123 -7.34 -9.31 4.48
C LEU A 123 -8.67 -9.52 5.21
N ARG A 124 -9.19 -10.75 5.21
CA ARG A 124 -10.50 -11.07 5.79
C ARG A 124 -10.50 -11.05 7.32
N LEU A 125 -9.41 -11.45 7.97
CA LEU A 125 -9.25 -11.24 9.41
C LEU A 125 -9.33 -9.76 9.76
N GLN A 126 -8.66 -8.90 8.99
CA GLN A 126 -8.60 -7.46 9.26
C GLN A 126 -9.93 -6.71 9.04
N GLU A 127 -10.94 -7.34 8.42
CA GLU A 127 -12.26 -6.73 8.22
C GLU A 127 -13.03 -6.53 9.54
N GLY A 128 -12.73 -7.31 10.59
CA GLY A 128 -13.36 -7.17 11.90
C GLY A 128 -12.39 -6.78 13.02
N GLU A 129 -12.90 -6.07 14.03
CA GLU A 129 -12.09 -5.52 15.14
C GLU A 129 -11.30 -6.58 15.93
N VAL A 130 -11.83 -7.79 16.02
CA VAL A 130 -11.15 -8.90 16.71
C VAL A 130 -9.97 -9.40 15.89
N GLY A 131 -10.14 -9.53 14.57
CA GLY A 131 -9.13 -10.08 13.67
C GLY A 131 -7.91 -9.18 13.47
N LYS A 132 -8.00 -7.88 13.76
CA LYS A 132 -6.83 -6.97 13.73
C LYS A 132 -5.74 -7.35 14.73
N ASN A 133 -6.07 -8.10 15.78
CA ASN A 133 -5.09 -8.58 16.75
C ASN A 133 -4.47 -9.92 16.39
N TYR A 134 -4.92 -10.58 15.30
CA TYR A 134 -4.33 -11.83 14.85
C TYR A 134 -3.03 -11.56 14.07
N ILE A 135 -1.95 -12.18 14.51
CA ILE A 135 -0.67 -12.20 13.80
C ILE A 135 -0.68 -13.39 12.84
N VAL A 136 -0.64 -13.12 11.54
CA VAL A 136 -0.64 -14.16 10.50
C VAL A 136 0.73 -14.29 9.83
N LYS A 137 1.35 -15.46 9.95
CA LYS A 137 2.59 -15.80 9.23
C LYS A 137 2.29 -16.81 8.13
N VAL A 138 2.94 -16.64 6.99
CA VAL A 138 2.76 -17.51 5.80
C VAL A 138 4.13 -18.07 5.43
N LYS A 139 4.21 -19.39 5.27
CA LYS A 139 5.39 -20.09 4.76
C LYS A 139 5.00 -20.85 3.51
N ARG A 140 5.84 -20.73 2.48
CA ARG A 140 5.62 -21.28 1.14
C ARG A 140 6.70 -22.30 0.82
N ALA A 141 6.41 -23.15 -0.16
CA ALA A 141 7.29 -24.23 -0.59
C ALA A 141 7.76 -25.09 0.61
N VAL A 142 6.85 -25.28 1.58
CA VAL A 142 7.19 -25.87 2.87
C VAL A 142 7.63 -27.31 2.66
N GLN A 143 8.82 -27.62 3.17
CA GLN A 143 9.32 -28.99 3.18
C GLN A 143 8.86 -29.72 4.44
N VAL A 144 8.67 -31.05 4.33
CA VAL A 144 8.26 -31.89 5.48
C VAL A 144 9.19 -31.71 6.68
N GLU A 145 10.49 -31.60 6.43
CA GLU A 145 11.54 -31.47 7.47
C GLU A 145 11.48 -30.14 8.22
N GLU A 146 10.93 -29.08 7.60
CA GLU A 146 10.81 -27.75 8.21
C GLU A 146 9.57 -27.59 9.10
N LEU A 147 8.67 -28.57 9.10
CA LEU A 147 7.41 -28.48 9.83
C LEU A 147 7.65 -28.32 11.34
N SER A 148 8.52 -29.13 11.93
CA SER A 148 8.87 -29.05 13.35
C SER A 148 9.50 -27.69 13.70
N LYS A 149 10.40 -27.18 12.86
CA LYS A 149 11.02 -25.86 12.97
C LYS A 149 9.97 -24.75 13.02
N TYR A 150 9.02 -24.74 12.09
CA TYR A 150 8.00 -23.69 12.05
C TYR A 150 7.03 -23.78 13.23
N LEU A 151 6.62 -24.96 13.65
CA LEU A 151 5.74 -25.11 14.81
C LEU A 151 6.42 -24.69 16.12
N LEU A 152 7.71 -25.02 16.29
CA LEU A 152 8.52 -24.58 17.44
C LEU A 152 8.79 -23.07 17.43
N GLN A 153 9.05 -22.49 16.25
CA GLN A 153 9.40 -21.08 16.12
C GLN A 153 8.18 -20.16 16.33
N TYR A 154 7.04 -20.53 15.74
CA TYR A 154 5.87 -19.67 15.60
C TYR A 154 4.77 -19.94 16.64
N GLU A 155 4.75 -21.11 17.27
CA GLU A 155 3.77 -21.53 18.29
C GLU A 155 2.31 -21.11 17.98
N PRO A 156 1.74 -21.49 16.82
CA PRO A 156 0.46 -20.96 16.37
C PRO A 156 -0.74 -21.42 17.21
N LEU A 157 -1.83 -20.63 17.19
CA LEU A 157 -3.16 -21.02 17.67
C LEU A 157 -3.94 -21.78 16.59
N ILE A 158 -3.82 -21.32 15.34
CA ILE A 158 -4.47 -21.88 14.16
C ILE A 158 -3.39 -22.28 13.17
N LEU A 159 -3.42 -23.55 12.75
CA LEU A 159 -2.58 -24.07 11.69
C LEU A 159 -3.41 -24.27 10.43
N HIS A 160 -3.03 -23.64 9.33
CA HIS A 160 -3.72 -23.74 8.06
C HIS A 160 -2.80 -24.38 7.03
N PHE A 161 -3.18 -25.53 6.48
CA PHE A 161 -2.51 -26.15 5.35
C PHE A 161 -3.27 -25.84 4.07
N SER A 162 -2.57 -25.29 3.09
CA SER A 162 -3.09 -24.98 1.76
C SER A 162 -2.21 -25.71 0.73
N GLY A 163 -2.75 -26.71 0.05
CA GLY A 163 -1.95 -27.58 -0.81
C GLY A 163 -2.72 -28.82 -1.26
N HIS A 164 -2.03 -29.71 -1.96
CA HIS A 164 -2.65 -30.95 -2.43
C HIS A 164 -2.85 -31.97 -1.32
N GLY A 165 -3.88 -32.80 -1.50
CA GLY A 165 -4.08 -34.03 -0.74
C GLY A 165 -3.78 -35.26 -1.60
N SER A 166 -3.26 -36.33 -1.00
CA SER A 166 -3.22 -37.63 -1.66
C SER A 166 -4.61 -38.26 -1.73
N PRO A 167 -4.86 -39.22 -2.64
CA PRO A 167 -6.08 -40.04 -2.60
C PRO A 167 -6.28 -40.81 -1.29
N SER A 168 -5.21 -40.99 -0.50
CA SER A 168 -5.22 -41.55 0.86
C SER A 168 -5.46 -40.51 1.97
N GLY A 169 -5.73 -39.26 1.62
CA GLY A 169 -6.08 -38.18 2.56
C GLY A 169 -4.89 -37.53 3.27
N GLU A 170 -3.67 -37.74 2.78
CA GLU A 170 -2.44 -37.16 3.34
C GLU A 170 -2.17 -35.78 2.74
N ILE A 171 -1.68 -34.85 3.55
CA ILE A 171 -1.26 -33.53 3.07
C ILE A 171 0.03 -33.69 2.28
N ILE A 172 0.10 -33.16 1.06
CA ILE A 172 1.32 -33.18 0.26
C ILE A 172 2.14 -31.92 0.52
N LEU A 173 3.41 -32.10 0.88
CA LEU A 173 4.42 -31.05 1.04
C LEU A 173 5.60 -31.31 0.10
N ASN A 174 6.60 -30.43 0.13
CA ASN A 174 7.83 -30.62 -0.65
C ASN A 174 8.80 -31.57 0.06
N ASN A 175 9.51 -32.40 -0.71
CA ASN A 175 10.78 -32.99 -0.27
C ASN A 175 11.95 -32.03 -0.54
N SER A 176 13.17 -32.45 -0.19
CA SER A 176 14.41 -31.67 -0.43
C SER A 176 14.72 -31.40 -1.91
N GLN A 177 14.06 -32.11 -2.83
CA GLN A 177 14.16 -31.92 -4.29
C GLN A 177 12.95 -31.15 -4.87
N GLY A 178 12.03 -30.65 -4.04
CA GLY A 178 10.83 -29.92 -4.46
C GLY A 178 9.70 -30.82 -5.00
N GLN A 179 9.82 -32.14 -4.91
CA GLN A 179 8.80 -33.08 -5.36
C GLN A 179 7.75 -33.33 -4.28
N ALA A 180 6.59 -33.85 -4.69
CA ALA A 180 5.49 -34.22 -3.80
C ALA A 180 5.92 -35.29 -2.77
N GLN A 181 5.75 -34.97 -1.49
CA GLN A 181 5.94 -35.89 -0.38
C GLN A 181 4.70 -35.87 0.54
N PRO A 182 4.01 -37.01 0.71
CA PRO A 182 2.89 -37.09 1.65
C PRO A 182 3.39 -36.96 3.10
N LEU A 183 2.68 -36.17 3.87
CA LEU A 183 2.86 -36.03 5.31
C LEU A 183 1.99 -37.05 6.02
N CYS A 184 2.62 -37.97 6.75
CA CYS A 184 1.95 -38.96 7.58
C CYS A 184 1.12 -38.26 8.70
N PRO A 185 -0.22 -38.43 8.72
CA PRO A 185 -1.08 -37.78 9.71
C PRO A 185 -0.81 -38.19 11.14
N GLU A 186 -0.43 -39.45 11.36
CA GLU A 186 -0.05 -39.99 12.66
C GLU A 186 1.24 -39.33 13.17
N ALA A 187 2.23 -39.14 12.29
CA ALA A 187 3.45 -38.41 12.61
C ALA A 187 3.19 -36.92 12.93
N LEU A 188 2.24 -36.29 12.21
CA LEU A 188 1.80 -34.93 12.53
C LEU A 188 1.09 -34.88 13.90
N ALA A 189 0.19 -35.82 14.18
CA ALA A 189 -0.48 -35.91 15.47
C ALA A 189 0.51 -36.12 16.63
N GLU A 190 1.49 -37.02 16.47
CA GLU A 190 2.56 -37.24 17.43
C GLU A 190 3.41 -35.98 17.62
N LEU A 191 3.76 -35.28 16.53
CA LEU A 191 4.49 -34.01 16.61
C LEU A 191 3.69 -32.96 17.40
N LEU A 192 2.40 -32.79 17.12
CA LEU A 192 1.53 -31.87 17.87
C LEU A 192 1.44 -32.26 19.35
N ALA A 193 1.35 -33.56 19.65
CA ALA A 193 1.33 -34.08 21.02
C ALA A 193 2.64 -33.80 21.77
N VAL A 194 3.79 -34.01 21.11
CA VAL A 194 5.14 -33.79 21.68
C VAL A 194 5.37 -32.31 21.94
N LEU A 195 4.97 -31.44 21.01
CA LEU A 195 5.17 -30.00 21.12
C LEU A 195 4.32 -29.37 22.22
N LYS A 196 3.30 -30.06 22.75
CA LYS A 196 2.34 -29.55 23.75
C LYS A 196 1.89 -28.11 23.45
N GLY A 197 1.73 -27.83 22.16
CA GLY A 197 1.56 -26.49 21.63
C GLY A 197 0.17 -25.92 21.90
N ARG A 198 -0.01 -24.63 21.58
CA ARG A 198 -1.27 -23.90 21.75
C ARG A 198 -2.27 -24.12 20.61
N ILE A 199 -2.06 -25.10 19.74
CA ILE A 199 -2.87 -25.24 18.52
C ILE A 199 -4.29 -25.70 18.88
N GLU A 200 -5.26 -24.82 18.66
CA GLU A 200 -6.68 -25.07 18.93
C GLU A 200 -7.42 -25.54 17.67
N CYS A 201 -7.03 -25.04 16.49
CA CYS A 201 -7.72 -25.30 15.23
C CYS A 201 -6.74 -25.66 14.12
N VAL A 202 -7.04 -26.73 13.38
CA VAL A 202 -6.32 -27.09 12.15
C VAL A 202 -7.27 -27.01 10.96
N VAL A 203 -6.89 -26.26 9.93
CA VAL A 203 -7.60 -26.19 8.65
C VAL A 203 -6.82 -26.99 7.63
N LEU A 204 -7.41 -28.08 7.14
CA LEU A 204 -6.86 -28.96 6.12
C LEU A 204 -7.51 -28.62 4.78
N ASN A 205 -7.03 -27.56 4.14
CA ASN A 205 -7.46 -27.18 2.80
C ASN A 205 -6.71 -28.03 1.75
N ALA A 206 -6.94 -29.34 1.84
CA ALA A 206 -6.35 -30.38 1.02
C ALA A 206 -7.35 -31.53 0.84
N CYS A 207 -7.38 -32.11 -0.36
CA CYS A 207 -8.35 -33.12 -0.77
C CYS A 207 -8.31 -34.37 0.13
N PHE A 208 -9.48 -34.98 0.38
CA PHE A 208 -9.64 -36.25 1.12
C PHE A 208 -9.11 -36.27 2.57
N SER A 209 -8.90 -35.09 3.17
CA SER A 209 -8.32 -34.93 4.51
C SER A 209 -9.24 -35.33 5.68
N LEU A 210 -10.53 -35.62 5.42
CA LEU A 210 -11.51 -35.97 6.46
C LEU A 210 -11.18 -37.27 7.20
N GLU A 211 -10.76 -38.32 6.49
CA GLU A 211 -10.52 -39.64 7.08
C GLU A 211 -9.34 -39.66 8.07
N LYS A 212 -8.47 -38.63 7.99
CA LYS A 212 -7.25 -38.50 8.78
C LYS A 212 -7.35 -37.42 9.87
N ALA A 213 -8.43 -36.64 9.86
CA ALA A 213 -8.68 -35.62 10.88
C ALA A 213 -8.84 -36.22 12.29
N ASP A 214 -9.33 -37.45 12.41
CA ASP A 214 -9.50 -38.15 13.69
C ASP A 214 -8.20 -38.32 14.47
N ALA A 215 -7.07 -38.51 13.78
CA ALA A 215 -5.75 -38.63 14.40
C ALA A 215 -5.31 -37.31 15.06
N LEU A 216 -5.69 -36.17 14.49
CA LEU A 216 -5.36 -34.84 15.03
C LEU A 216 -6.28 -34.43 16.19
N MET A 217 -7.52 -34.97 16.21
CA MET A 217 -8.54 -34.63 17.21
C MET A 217 -8.18 -34.99 18.65
N GLU A 218 -7.13 -35.76 18.89
CA GLU A 218 -6.61 -36.02 20.24
C GLU A 218 -5.82 -34.84 20.81
N GLN A 219 -5.29 -33.98 19.93
CA GLN A 219 -4.33 -32.94 20.29
C GLN A 219 -4.86 -31.52 20.08
N VAL A 220 -5.89 -31.34 19.25
CA VAL A 220 -6.46 -30.02 18.92
C VAL A 220 -7.96 -29.97 19.22
N SER A 221 -8.49 -28.76 19.40
CA SER A 221 -9.90 -28.58 19.79
C SER A 221 -10.86 -28.83 18.62
N CYS A 222 -10.45 -28.46 17.41
CA CYS A 222 -11.22 -28.73 16.20
C CYS A 222 -10.35 -28.86 14.94
N VAL A 223 -10.86 -29.61 13.97
CA VAL A 223 -10.27 -29.77 12.64
C VAL A 223 -11.32 -29.45 11.59
N ILE A 224 -10.93 -28.71 10.56
CA ILE A 224 -11.72 -28.49 9.36
C ILE A 224 -11.10 -29.33 8.25
N GLY A 225 -11.80 -30.35 7.79
CA GLY A 225 -11.32 -31.30 6.78
C GLY A 225 -12.29 -31.45 5.61
N MET A 226 -11.82 -32.12 4.56
CA MET A 226 -12.53 -32.28 3.29
C MET A 226 -12.83 -33.75 3.01
N SER A 227 -14.11 -34.09 2.74
CA SER A 227 -14.53 -35.46 2.44
C SER A 227 -14.10 -35.95 1.06
N LYS A 228 -13.80 -35.02 0.14
CA LYS A 228 -13.34 -35.28 -1.22
C LYS A 228 -12.56 -34.06 -1.72
N GLU A 229 -12.12 -34.12 -2.97
CA GLU A 229 -11.56 -32.96 -3.68
C GLU A 229 -12.55 -31.78 -3.72
N ILE A 230 -11.98 -30.58 -3.58
CA ILE A 230 -12.69 -29.30 -3.62
C ILE A 230 -12.18 -28.49 -4.82
N ASP A 231 -13.06 -27.73 -5.45
CA ASP A 231 -12.65 -26.72 -6.43
C ASP A 231 -11.80 -25.59 -5.78
N ASP A 232 -10.77 -25.12 -6.49
CA ASP A 232 -9.87 -24.05 -6.03
C ASP A 232 -10.60 -22.76 -5.63
N GLN A 233 -11.62 -22.36 -6.41
CA GLN A 233 -12.38 -21.14 -6.09
C GLN A 233 -13.24 -21.36 -4.84
N SER A 234 -13.77 -22.57 -4.65
CA SER A 234 -14.49 -22.95 -3.44
C SER A 234 -13.58 -22.98 -2.21
N ALA A 235 -12.35 -23.48 -2.34
CA ALA A 235 -11.34 -23.48 -1.29
C ALA A 235 -10.98 -22.04 -0.86
N VAL A 236 -10.70 -21.16 -1.83
CA VAL A 236 -10.41 -19.74 -1.60
C VAL A 236 -11.62 -19.01 -0.98
N ALA A 237 -12.83 -19.24 -1.49
CA ALA A 237 -14.05 -18.64 -0.97
C ALA A 237 -14.34 -19.10 0.46
N PHE A 238 -14.12 -20.38 0.77
CA PHE A 238 -14.25 -20.89 2.13
C PHE A 238 -13.28 -20.21 3.07
N ALA A 239 -11.98 -20.19 2.74
CA ALA A 239 -10.96 -19.55 3.57
C ALA A 239 -11.32 -18.08 3.82
N ALA A 240 -11.75 -17.36 2.77
CA ALA A 240 -12.17 -15.97 2.90
C ALA A 240 -13.32 -15.79 3.90
N GLY A 241 -14.39 -16.57 3.79
CA GLY A 241 -15.52 -16.49 4.70
C GLY A 241 -15.20 -16.95 6.13
N PHE A 242 -14.39 -18.00 6.28
CA PHE A 242 -13.96 -18.53 7.58
C PHE A 242 -13.17 -17.48 8.37
N TYR A 243 -12.13 -16.92 7.76
CA TYR A 243 -11.28 -15.92 8.42
C TYR A 243 -11.98 -14.57 8.60
N ARG A 244 -12.96 -14.22 7.76
CA ARG A 244 -13.88 -13.10 8.01
C ARG A 244 -14.69 -13.36 9.29
N GLY A 245 -15.28 -14.55 9.42
CA GLY A 245 -16.04 -14.93 10.62
C GLY A 245 -15.22 -14.77 11.90
N LEU A 246 -13.98 -15.28 11.90
CA LEU A 246 -13.04 -15.09 13.02
C LEU A 246 -12.70 -13.61 13.25
N GLY A 247 -12.49 -12.85 12.17
CA GLY A 247 -12.21 -11.42 12.24
C GLY A 247 -13.29 -10.61 12.95
N PHE A 248 -14.57 -11.00 12.77
CA PHE A 248 -15.72 -10.43 13.47
C PHE A 248 -16.02 -11.08 14.84
N GLY A 249 -15.08 -11.86 15.39
CA GLY A 249 -15.19 -12.42 16.74
C GLY A 249 -16.14 -13.62 16.87
N ARG A 250 -16.47 -14.28 15.75
CA ARG A 250 -17.23 -15.53 15.78
C ARG A 250 -16.34 -16.69 16.22
N GLY A 251 -16.94 -17.67 16.89
CA GLY A 251 -16.25 -18.93 17.22
C GLY A 251 -15.97 -19.77 15.98
N TYR A 252 -15.07 -20.75 16.09
CA TYR A 252 -14.62 -21.57 14.96
C TYR A 252 -15.78 -22.22 14.17
N TYR A 253 -16.81 -22.73 14.85
CA TYR A 253 -17.95 -23.35 14.15
C TYR A 253 -18.79 -22.34 13.37
N THR A 254 -19.13 -21.20 13.98
CA THR A 254 -19.87 -20.13 13.29
C THR A 254 -19.06 -19.55 12.14
N ALA A 255 -17.75 -19.36 12.32
CA ALA A 255 -16.84 -18.96 11.25
C ALA A 255 -16.82 -19.98 10.10
N PHE A 256 -16.80 -21.28 10.41
CA PHE A 256 -16.89 -22.36 9.43
C PHE A 256 -18.20 -22.30 8.63
N GLU A 257 -19.33 -22.08 9.30
CA GLU A 257 -20.62 -21.92 8.61
C GLU A 257 -20.67 -20.66 7.72
N VAL A 258 -20.01 -19.56 8.12
CA VAL A 258 -19.83 -18.38 7.25
C VAL A 258 -19.02 -18.73 6.01
N GLY A 259 -17.91 -19.46 6.16
CA GLY A 259 -17.10 -19.95 5.03
C GLY A 259 -17.91 -20.81 4.05
N ARG A 260 -18.71 -21.76 4.56
CA ARG A 260 -19.59 -22.58 3.72
C ARG A 260 -20.68 -21.77 3.03
N ASN A 261 -21.20 -20.74 3.70
CA ASN A 261 -22.21 -19.86 3.13
C ASN A 261 -21.60 -18.98 2.02
N GLU A 262 -20.35 -18.52 2.16
CA GLU A 262 -19.66 -17.76 1.11
C GLU A 262 -19.60 -18.55 -0.20
N ILE A 263 -19.24 -19.85 -0.16
CA ILE A 263 -19.28 -20.73 -1.34
C ILE A 263 -20.67 -20.73 -1.98
N LYS A 264 -21.73 -20.87 -1.17
CA LYS A 264 -23.12 -20.90 -1.65
C LYS A 264 -23.56 -19.57 -2.27
N LEU A 265 -23.21 -18.44 -1.63
CA LEU A 265 -23.53 -17.09 -2.11
C LEU A 265 -22.88 -16.81 -3.46
N LEU A 266 -21.65 -17.29 -3.65
CA LEU A 266 -20.92 -17.17 -4.91
C LEU A 266 -21.34 -18.22 -5.96
N LYS A 267 -22.28 -19.11 -5.60
CA LYS A 267 -22.77 -20.22 -6.45
C LYS A 267 -21.65 -21.15 -6.92
N LEU A 268 -20.64 -21.34 -6.07
CA LEU A 268 -19.52 -22.23 -6.31
C LEU A 268 -19.88 -23.67 -5.86
N PRO A 269 -19.27 -24.71 -6.43
CA PRO A 269 -19.51 -26.10 -6.05
C PRO A 269 -18.99 -26.40 -4.63
N ASP A 270 -19.26 -27.61 -4.12
CA ASP A 270 -18.55 -28.17 -2.95
C ASP A 270 -18.79 -27.53 -1.57
N SER A 271 -19.83 -26.72 -1.40
CA SER A 271 -20.22 -26.19 -0.07
C SER A 271 -20.57 -27.25 0.99
N THR A 272 -20.71 -28.52 0.59
CA THR A 272 -20.96 -29.68 1.47
C THR A 272 -19.75 -30.57 1.68
N VAL A 273 -18.62 -30.27 1.04
CA VAL A 273 -17.37 -31.06 1.12
C VAL A 273 -16.60 -30.79 2.40
N LEU A 274 -16.71 -29.58 2.93
CA LEU A 274 -16.03 -29.19 4.16
C LEU A 274 -16.81 -29.67 5.39
N HIS A 275 -16.09 -30.27 6.33
CA HIS A 275 -16.62 -30.77 7.59
C HIS A 275 -15.89 -30.14 8.77
N PHE A 276 -16.65 -29.72 9.77
CA PHE A 276 -16.13 -29.26 11.05
C PHE A 276 -16.15 -30.42 12.05
N ILE A 277 -15.00 -30.76 12.60
CA ILE A 277 -14.81 -31.92 13.46
C ILE A 277 -14.36 -31.42 14.81
N THR A 278 -15.06 -31.80 15.87
CA THR A 278 -14.74 -31.42 17.24
C THR A 278 -15.17 -32.51 18.22
N ARG A 279 -14.38 -32.73 19.28
CA ARG A 279 -14.79 -33.52 20.45
C ARG A 279 -15.40 -32.63 21.54
N ASP A 280 -15.20 -31.32 21.45
CA ASP A 280 -15.79 -30.31 22.33
C ASP A 280 -17.09 -29.77 21.69
N THR A 281 -18.23 -30.29 22.16
CA THR A 281 -19.56 -29.88 21.69
C THR A 281 -19.92 -28.44 22.08
N SER A 282 -19.19 -27.82 23.02
CA SER A 282 -19.38 -26.40 23.36
C SER A 282 -18.94 -25.46 22.23
N LEU A 283 -18.05 -25.90 21.35
CA LEU A 283 -17.65 -25.13 20.16
C LEU A 283 -18.79 -25.00 19.14
N LEU A 284 -19.76 -25.92 19.15
CA LEU A 284 -20.93 -25.89 18.26
C LEU A 284 -22.03 -24.92 18.74
N GLN A 285 -22.02 -24.54 20.02
CA GLN A 285 -23.08 -23.75 20.66
C GLN A 285 -22.69 -22.28 20.92
N ARG A 286 -21.42 -21.89 20.69
CA ARG A 286 -20.91 -20.54 20.98
C ARG A 286 -20.99 -19.63 19.75
N GLU A 287 -22.03 -18.78 19.68
CA GLU A 287 -22.19 -17.76 18.62
C GLU A 287 -21.12 -16.64 18.66
N VAL A 288 -20.53 -16.40 19.84
CA VAL A 288 -19.45 -15.43 20.08
C VAL A 288 -18.47 -16.05 21.08
N VAL A 289 -17.20 -16.14 20.71
CA VAL A 289 -16.13 -16.59 21.60
C VAL A 289 -15.30 -15.38 21.98
N LYS A 290 -15.01 -15.18 23.28
CA LYS A 290 -14.03 -14.16 23.70
C LYS A 290 -12.72 -14.46 22.96
N PRO A 291 -12.12 -13.51 22.24
CA PRO A 291 -10.90 -13.76 21.49
C PRO A 291 -9.83 -14.26 22.46
N ARG A 292 -9.37 -15.51 22.29
CA ARG A 292 -8.17 -16.01 22.96
C ARG A 292 -6.95 -15.52 22.18
N VAL A 293 -6.83 -14.20 22.04
CA VAL A 293 -5.62 -13.57 21.50
C VAL A 293 -4.60 -13.58 22.62
N THR A 294 -3.49 -14.27 22.41
CA THR A 294 -2.43 -14.37 23.41
C THR A 294 -1.46 -13.21 23.32
N ARG A 295 -1.98 -12.02 23.63
CA ARG A 295 -1.27 -11.04 24.44
C ARG A 295 -2.27 -10.55 25.49
N THR A 296 -1.99 -10.80 26.76
CA THR A 296 -2.50 -9.92 27.82
C THR A 296 -1.90 -8.55 27.53
N THR A 297 -2.62 -7.72 26.79
CA THR A 297 -2.45 -6.28 26.90
C THR A 297 -2.69 -5.96 28.38
N PRO A 298 -1.80 -5.20 29.07
CA PRO A 298 -2.24 -4.46 30.25
C PRO A 298 -3.52 -3.71 29.85
N PRO A 299 -4.44 -3.40 30.77
CA PRO A 299 -5.68 -2.69 30.40
C PRO A 299 -5.29 -1.41 29.66
N GLN A 300 -5.36 -1.42 28.33
CA GLN A 300 -4.81 -0.37 27.50
C GLN A 300 -5.97 0.48 27.02
N SER A 301 -5.91 1.73 27.44
CA SER A 301 -6.88 2.78 27.25
C SER A 301 -7.38 2.87 25.81
N THR A 302 -8.64 3.29 25.69
CA THR A 302 -9.32 3.72 24.46
C THR A 302 -8.74 5.01 23.87
N GLU A 303 -7.53 5.40 24.25
CA GLU A 303 -6.98 6.72 23.96
C GLU A 303 -6.16 6.69 22.67
N ALA A 304 -6.43 7.66 21.80
CA ALA A 304 -5.68 7.92 20.58
C ALA A 304 -4.22 8.26 20.91
N THR A 305 -3.27 7.78 20.09
CA THR A 305 -1.87 8.18 20.20
C THR A 305 -1.73 9.63 19.75
N LEU A 306 -1.07 10.45 20.55
CA LEU A 306 -0.80 11.85 20.20
C LEU A 306 0.48 11.92 19.38
N TYR A 307 0.35 12.26 18.10
CA TYR A 307 1.48 12.44 17.18
C TYR A 307 1.94 13.90 17.21
N PRO A 308 3.17 14.20 17.67
CA PRO A 308 3.68 15.57 17.76
C PRO A 308 4.05 16.10 16.37
N LEU A 309 3.79 17.38 16.15
CA LEU A 309 4.14 18.12 14.94
C LEU A 309 4.77 19.46 15.30
N TRP A 310 5.73 19.88 14.49
CA TRP A 310 6.33 21.20 14.51
C TRP A 310 5.85 21.99 13.31
N PHE A 311 5.61 23.29 13.45
CA PHE A 311 5.13 24.09 12.34
C PHE A 311 5.77 25.46 12.22
N GLY A 312 5.86 25.90 10.97
CA GLY A 312 6.07 27.29 10.58
C GLY A 312 4.81 27.82 9.89
N THR A 313 4.41 29.06 10.21
CA THR A 313 3.27 29.68 9.52
C THR A 313 3.39 31.19 9.49
N ASN A 314 2.99 31.80 8.38
CA ASN A 314 2.75 33.25 8.28
C ASN A 314 1.24 33.58 8.24
N ARG A 315 0.40 32.67 8.75
CA ARG A 315 -1.03 32.93 8.98
C ARG A 315 -1.20 33.82 10.20
N ARG A 316 -2.21 34.69 10.17
CA ARG A 316 -2.63 35.46 11.35
C ARG A 316 -3.36 34.53 12.32
N PRO A 317 -2.96 34.47 13.62
CA PRO A 317 -3.71 33.77 14.64
C PRO A 317 -5.16 34.29 14.71
N ASN A 318 -6.13 33.39 14.93
CA ASN A 318 -7.52 33.80 15.11
C ASN A 318 -7.68 34.66 16.37
N ASN A 319 -6.92 34.34 17.42
CA ASN A 319 -6.82 35.13 18.64
C ASN A 319 -5.35 35.09 19.14
N PRO A 320 -4.59 36.19 19.08
CA PRO A 320 -3.20 36.23 19.55
C PRO A 320 -3.03 35.92 21.04
N GLN A 321 -4.08 36.11 21.87
CA GLN A 321 -4.07 35.79 23.29
C GLN A 321 -4.48 34.34 23.58
N ASP A 322 -5.12 33.65 22.64
CA ASP A 322 -5.60 32.28 22.76
C ASP A 322 -5.37 31.52 21.45
N ILE A 323 -4.16 30.98 21.34
CA ILE A 323 -3.71 30.27 20.15
C ILE A 323 -4.51 28.99 19.90
N SER A 324 -5.16 28.41 20.90
CA SER A 324 -5.98 27.20 20.74
C SER A 324 -7.13 27.37 19.74
N GLN A 325 -7.52 28.61 19.45
CA GLN A 325 -8.50 28.95 18.41
C GLN A 325 -7.96 28.77 16.98
N GLY A 326 -6.66 28.48 16.82
CA GLY A 326 -6.01 28.20 15.56
C GLY A 326 -5.65 29.46 14.77
N PHE A 327 -5.39 29.26 13.48
CA PHE A 327 -4.96 30.29 12.55
C PHE A 327 -6.00 30.53 11.46
N SER A 328 -6.06 31.77 10.99
CA SER A 328 -6.94 32.20 9.92
C SER A 328 -6.35 31.92 8.52
N GLY A 329 -7.14 32.22 7.48
CA GLY A 329 -6.65 32.33 6.10
C GLY A 329 -6.06 33.71 5.77
N GLU A 330 -5.87 34.59 6.77
CA GLU A 330 -5.31 35.92 6.55
C GLU A 330 -3.80 35.94 6.73
N ARG A 331 -3.15 36.81 5.95
CA ARG A 331 -1.70 37.01 6.02
C ARG A 331 -1.30 37.73 7.30
N ASP A 332 -0.23 37.24 7.91
CA ASP A 332 0.56 37.97 8.88
C ASP A 332 1.92 38.36 8.26
N ARG A 333 2.55 39.39 8.82
CA ARG A 333 3.85 39.91 8.33
C ARG A 333 5.04 39.31 9.07
N GLN A 334 4.81 38.31 9.91
CA GLN A 334 5.82 37.62 10.69
C GLN A 334 5.70 36.11 10.50
N LEU A 335 6.83 35.42 10.66
CA LEU A 335 6.88 33.97 10.73
C LEU A 335 6.64 33.52 12.17
N HIS A 336 5.68 32.64 12.35
CA HIS A 336 5.34 32.03 13.62
C HIS A 336 5.87 30.61 13.68
N TYR A 337 6.40 30.23 14.83
CA TYR A 337 6.87 28.88 15.14
C TYR A 337 6.02 28.27 16.25
N GLY A 338 5.78 26.97 16.18
CA GLY A 338 5.01 26.33 17.22
C GLY A 338 4.93 24.82 17.11
N THR A 339 4.29 24.22 18.11
CA THR A 339 4.04 22.78 18.15
C THR A 339 2.56 22.49 18.33
N CYS A 340 2.12 21.35 17.82
CA CYS A 340 0.79 20.83 18.05
C CYS A 340 0.82 19.30 18.07
N GLN A 341 -0.25 18.70 18.55
CA GLN A 341 -0.43 17.26 18.58
C GLN A 341 -1.71 16.89 17.85
N VAL A 342 -1.61 15.88 16.99
CA VAL A 342 -2.75 15.28 16.32
C VAL A 342 -3.03 13.95 16.99
N ALA A 343 -4.26 13.77 17.45
CA ALA A 343 -4.73 12.49 17.93
C ALA A 343 -4.95 11.56 16.73
N VAL A 344 -4.12 10.53 16.65
CA VAL A 344 -4.15 9.48 15.64
C VAL A 344 -4.84 8.26 16.26
N PRO A 345 -6.02 7.86 15.74
CA PRO A 345 -6.68 6.65 16.23
C PRO A 345 -5.76 5.43 16.06
N LYS A 346 -5.77 4.49 17.02
CA LYS A 346 -5.00 3.23 16.91
C LYS A 346 -5.32 2.43 15.62
N TRP A 347 -6.48 2.68 15.01
CA TRP A 347 -6.93 2.05 13.78
C TRP A 347 -6.82 2.96 12.55
N HIS A 348 -5.84 3.88 12.55
CA HIS A 348 -5.57 4.74 11.41
C HIS A 348 -5.36 3.92 10.13
N LYS A 349 -6.06 4.32 9.07
CA LYS A 349 -5.95 3.71 7.74
C LYS A 349 -4.95 4.52 6.92
N ILE A 350 -3.96 3.82 6.34
CA ILE A 350 -2.94 4.42 5.49
C ILE A 350 -3.60 5.27 4.39
N GLY A 351 -3.09 6.48 4.20
CA GLY A 351 -3.54 7.46 3.21
C GLY A 351 -4.82 8.21 3.59
N SER A 352 -5.38 8.03 4.79
CA SER A 352 -6.69 8.59 5.16
C SER A 352 -6.62 9.55 6.34
N THR A 353 -7.20 10.75 6.21
CA THR A 353 -7.46 11.65 7.34
C THR A 353 -8.77 11.33 8.10
N GLY A 354 -9.48 10.28 7.69
CA GLY A 354 -10.73 9.76 8.25
C GLY A 354 -11.89 9.71 7.25
N SER A 355 -12.92 8.93 7.59
CA SER A 355 -14.05 8.65 6.69
C SER A 355 -15.07 9.80 6.61
N PRO A 356 -15.75 9.99 5.47
CA PRO A 356 -16.79 11.00 5.33
C PRO A 356 -17.98 10.75 6.26
N PHE A 357 -18.71 11.82 6.61
CA PHE A 357 -19.76 11.83 7.65
C PHE A 357 -20.81 10.73 7.51
N TRP A 358 -21.28 10.46 6.29
CA TRP A 358 -22.26 9.40 6.01
C TRP A 358 -21.79 7.98 6.36
N GLN A 359 -20.49 7.65 6.19
CA GLN A 359 -19.92 6.36 6.57
C GLN A 359 -19.79 6.26 8.09
N ARG A 360 -19.43 7.37 8.76
CA ARG A 360 -19.34 7.44 10.22
C ARG A 360 -20.70 7.31 10.91
N LEU A 361 -21.77 7.78 10.27
CA LEU A 361 -23.14 7.61 10.76
C LEU A 361 -23.57 6.13 10.72
N LEU A 362 -23.03 5.35 9.78
CA LEU A 362 -23.30 3.92 9.63
C LEU A 362 -22.44 3.06 10.58
N THR A 363 -21.18 3.43 10.83
CA THR A 363 -20.25 2.64 11.66
C THR A 363 -20.26 3.03 13.14
N LEU A 364 -20.84 4.18 13.51
CA LEU A 364 -20.81 4.74 14.88
C LEU A 364 -19.38 4.92 15.46
N THR A 365 -18.35 4.94 14.61
CA THR A 365 -16.94 5.12 15.00
C THR A 365 -16.36 6.39 14.37
N ASP A 366 -15.52 7.12 15.10
CA ASP A 366 -14.80 8.29 14.58
C ASP A 366 -13.33 7.92 14.33
N ASP A 367 -13.02 7.65 13.06
CA ASP A 367 -11.70 7.26 12.56
C ASP A 367 -10.85 8.48 12.12
N ARG A 368 -11.35 9.69 12.33
CA ARG A 368 -10.66 10.92 11.92
C ARG A 368 -9.47 11.20 12.82
N LEU A 369 -8.41 11.71 12.18
CA LEU A 369 -7.37 12.44 12.88
C LEU A 369 -8.00 13.71 13.46
N LYS A 370 -7.60 14.07 14.67
CA LYS A 370 -8.12 15.27 15.34
C LYS A 370 -6.98 16.09 15.89
N LEU A 371 -6.90 17.35 15.45
CA LEU A 371 -5.99 18.30 16.07
C LEU A 371 -6.44 18.53 17.52
N LYS A 372 -5.55 18.31 18.48
CA LYS A 372 -5.77 18.65 19.87
C LYS A 372 -5.51 20.15 20.03
N ARG A 373 -6.56 20.96 19.93
CA ARG A 373 -6.45 22.43 19.95
C ARG A 373 -5.77 22.96 21.21
N GLU A 374 -5.97 22.28 22.33
CA GLU A 374 -5.31 22.53 23.61
C GLU A 374 -3.79 22.28 23.60
N SER A 375 -3.29 21.49 22.64
CA SER A 375 -1.85 21.24 22.47
C SER A 375 -1.16 22.28 21.62
N LEU A 376 -1.91 23.14 20.92
CA LEU A 376 -1.36 24.13 20.00
C LEU A 376 -0.65 25.24 20.78
N LYS A 377 0.65 25.40 20.53
CA LYS A 377 1.50 26.36 21.21
C LYS A 377 2.28 27.18 20.20
N LEU A 378 2.30 28.51 20.38
CA LEU A 378 3.32 29.36 19.77
C LEU A 378 4.55 29.40 20.67
N LEU A 379 5.72 29.27 20.05
CA LEU A 379 7.00 29.29 20.73
C LEU A 379 7.80 30.49 20.22
N GLN A 380 8.58 31.08 21.13
CA GLN A 380 9.64 31.99 20.71
C GLN A 380 10.66 31.19 19.89
N GLU A 381 11.26 31.84 18.90
CA GLU A 381 12.15 31.20 17.94
C GLU A 381 13.23 30.35 18.61
N GLN A 382 13.94 30.91 19.61
CA GLN A 382 14.99 30.16 20.32
C GLN A 382 14.43 28.89 20.99
N ASN A 383 13.31 29.01 21.70
CA ASN A 383 12.69 27.88 22.39
C ASN A 383 12.21 26.79 21.42
N PHE A 384 11.73 27.19 20.24
CA PHE A 384 11.32 26.26 19.19
C PHE A 384 12.52 25.43 18.71
N TRP A 385 13.64 26.08 18.38
CA TRP A 385 14.84 25.36 17.91
C TRP A 385 15.49 24.52 19.00
N ASP A 386 15.51 25.01 20.25
CA ASP A 386 15.99 24.22 21.40
C ASP A 386 15.15 22.95 21.62
N GLU A 387 13.83 23.02 21.39
CA GLU A 387 12.95 21.86 21.44
C GLU A 387 13.21 20.89 20.29
N VAL A 388 13.35 21.38 19.05
CA VAL A 388 13.70 20.56 17.88
C VAL A 388 15.03 19.84 18.08
N GLN A 389 16.08 20.55 18.51
CA GLN A 389 17.40 19.97 18.79
C GLN A 389 17.32 18.90 19.87
N ARG A 390 16.60 19.17 20.97
CA ARG A 390 16.45 18.22 22.07
C ARG A 390 15.74 16.95 21.62
N THR A 391 14.70 17.07 20.79
CA THR A 391 13.98 15.91 20.25
C THR A 391 14.89 15.09 19.33
N LEU A 392 15.64 15.72 18.43
CA LEU A 392 16.57 15.02 17.54
C LEU A 392 17.71 14.34 18.31
N GLN A 393 18.25 14.97 19.36
CA GLN A 393 19.30 14.39 20.21
C GLN A 393 18.83 13.24 21.11
N ALA A 394 17.55 13.22 21.47
CA ALA A 394 16.97 12.16 22.28
C ALA A 394 16.73 10.86 21.49
N ASN A 395 16.68 10.97 20.16
CA ASN A 395 16.46 9.87 19.24
C ASN A 395 17.80 9.21 18.85
N GLN A 396 17.77 8.00 18.27
CA GLN A 396 19.00 7.33 17.83
C GLN A 396 19.65 8.09 16.66
N PRO A 397 20.97 7.95 16.39
CA PRO A 397 21.64 8.64 15.28
C PRO A 397 20.96 8.45 13.92
N GLU A 398 20.40 7.26 13.66
CA GLU A 398 19.66 6.94 12.43
C GLU A 398 18.30 7.68 12.30
N GLU A 399 17.86 8.35 13.36
CA GLU A 399 16.59 9.08 13.47
C GLU A 399 16.77 10.61 13.47
N GLY A 400 18.00 11.10 13.20
CA GLY A 400 18.36 12.51 13.15
C GLY A 400 17.82 13.29 11.93
N SER A 401 16.79 12.78 11.25
CA SER A 401 16.22 13.41 10.06
C SER A 401 14.96 14.25 10.36
N ALA A 402 14.63 15.18 9.47
CA ALA A 402 13.38 15.91 9.51
C ALA A 402 12.64 15.78 8.18
N LEU A 403 11.31 15.74 8.21
CA LEU A 403 10.45 15.81 7.04
C LEU A 403 9.53 17.03 7.14
N VAL A 404 9.53 17.89 6.12
CA VAL A 404 8.69 19.08 6.05
C VAL A 404 7.59 18.89 5.01
N PHE A 405 6.33 19.01 5.42
CA PHE A 405 5.19 19.05 4.50
C PHE A 405 4.73 20.49 4.19
N ILE A 406 4.55 20.82 2.91
CA ILE A 406 4.01 22.10 2.44
C ILE A 406 2.72 21.84 1.65
N HIS A 407 1.59 22.31 2.20
CA HIS A 407 0.27 22.02 1.63
C HIS A 407 -0.05 22.83 0.36
N GLY A 408 -1.06 22.37 -0.39
CA GLY A 408 -1.58 23.04 -1.59
C GLY A 408 -2.65 24.11 -1.33
N PHE A 409 -3.38 24.47 -2.39
CA PHE A 409 -4.49 25.43 -2.38
C PHE A 409 -5.66 24.96 -1.52
N ASN A 410 -6.44 25.89 -0.94
CA ASN A 410 -7.71 25.59 -0.26
C ASN A 410 -7.59 24.67 0.97
N VAL A 411 -6.53 24.83 1.76
CA VAL A 411 -6.24 24.04 2.97
C VAL A 411 -6.23 24.95 4.20
N SER A 412 -7.01 24.62 5.23
CA SER A 412 -6.94 25.33 6.51
C SER A 412 -5.68 24.96 7.31
N PHE A 413 -5.34 25.70 8.35
CA PHE A 413 -4.22 25.30 9.23
C PHE A 413 -4.47 23.92 9.86
N GLU A 414 -5.70 23.64 10.27
CA GLU A 414 -6.07 22.36 10.86
C GLU A 414 -5.91 21.23 9.84
N ASP A 415 -6.41 21.40 8.61
CA ASP A 415 -6.26 20.39 7.54
C ASP A 415 -4.79 20.14 7.18
N ALA A 416 -3.95 21.17 7.19
CA ALA A 416 -2.51 21.04 6.97
C ALA A 416 -1.84 20.21 8.07
N ALA A 417 -2.19 20.45 9.35
CA ALA A 417 -1.69 19.68 10.47
C ALA A 417 -2.15 18.22 10.42
N LEU A 418 -3.43 17.97 10.12
CA LEU A 418 -3.97 16.62 9.98
C LEU A 418 -3.26 15.86 8.85
N ARG A 419 -3.01 16.53 7.72
CA ARG A 419 -2.29 15.95 6.59
C ARG A 419 -0.84 15.62 6.93
N ALA A 420 -0.15 16.53 7.62
CA ALA A 420 1.22 16.31 8.07
C ALA A 420 1.32 15.11 9.04
N ALA A 421 0.39 14.99 9.99
CA ALA A 421 0.33 13.82 10.87
C ALA A 421 0.09 12.51 10.11
N GLN A 422 -0.83 12.51 9.14
CA GLN A 422 -1.09 11.33 8.31
C GLN A 422 0.17 10.90 7.54
N ILE A 423 0.85 11.85 6.88
CA ILE A 423 2.10 11.58 6.16
C ILE A 423 3.18 11.05 7.11
N GLY A 424 3.36 11.69 8.26
CA GLY A 424 4.38 11.32 9.25
C GLY A 424 4.17 9.90 9.81
N VAL A 425 2.92 9.54 10.12
CA VAL A 425 2.55 8.20 10.57
C VAL A 425 2.73 7.17 9.47
N ASP A 426 2.24 7.44 8.27
CA ASP A 426 2.23 6.46 7.18
C ASP A 426 3.62 6.19 6.61
N LEU A 427 4.50 7.19 6.58
CA LEU A 427 5.90 7.05 6.17
C LEU A 427 6.80 6.57 7.30
N GLN A 428 6.27 6.43 8.53
CA GLN A 428 7.02 6.07 9.74
C GLN A 428 8.22 6.99 9.98
N VAL A 429 7.99 8.31 9.89
CA VAL A 429 9.04 9.31 10.15
C VAL A 429 9.54 9.16 11.58
N SER A 430 10.81 8.75 11.71
CA SER A 430 11.46 8.47 13.00
C SER A 430 12.00 9.73 13.69
N GLY A 431 12.27 10.79 12.93
CA GLY A 431 12.74 12.08 13.44
C GLY A 431 11.63 13.14 13.55
N ILE A 432 11.91 14.36 13.09
CA ILE A 432 10.98 15.49 13.19
C ILE A 432 10.00 15.48 12.02
N MET A 433 8.70 15.38 12.29
CA MET A 433 7.66 15.71 11.31
C MET A 433 7.23 17.17 11.48
N ALA A 434 7.56 18.00 10.50
CA ALA A 434 7.21 19.41 10.45
C ALA A 434 6.26 19.72 9.28
N PHE A 435 5.55 20.84 9.36
CA PHE A 435 4.81 21.37 8.22
C PHE A 435 4.86 22.90 8.14
N TYR A 436 4.83 23.42 6.92
CA TYR A 436 4.65 24.84 6.67
C TYR A 436 3.22 25.12 6.24
N SER A 437 2.54 26.02 6.96
CA SER A 437 1.17 26.41 6.65
C SER A 437 1.09 27.86 6.18
N TRP A 438 0.98 28.06 4.87
CA TRP A 438 0.79 29.39 4.27
C TRP A 438 -0.71 29.77 4.26
N PRO A 439 -1.09 31.07 4.30
CA PRO A 439 -2.48 31.54 4.46
C PRO A 439 -3.42 31.29 3.26
N SER A 440 -3.60 30.04 2.86
CA SER A 440 -4.64 29.67 1.88
C SER A 440 -6.04 29.82 2.50
N ARG A 441 -7.00 30.30 1.72
CA ARG A 441 -8.31 30.78 2.22
C ARG A 441 -9.35 29.69 2.46
N GLY A 442 -9.06 28.42 2.18
CA GLY A 442 -9.99 27.31 2.41
C GLY A 442 -11.35 27.49 1.74
N LYS A 443 -11.44 28.30 0.66
CA LYS A 443 -12.62 28.46 -0.19
C LYS A 443 -12.27 28.37 -1.68
N LEU A 444 -13.07 27.60 -2.44
CA LEU A 444 -12.95 27.40 -3.90
C LEU A 444 -13.04 28.69 -4.74
N THR A 445 -13.70 29.75 -4.26
CA THR A 445 -13.93 30.99 -5.04
C THR A 445 -12.76 31.97 -5.03
N SER A 446 -11.65 31.65 -4.37
CA SER A 446 -10.54 32.59 -4.06
C SER A 446 -9.21 32.25 -4.71
N TYR A 447 -9.20 31.47 -5.80
CA TYR A 447 -7.97 30.94 -6.41
C TYR A 447 -6.89 32.02 -6.67
N THR A 448 -7.23 33.11 -7.37
CA THR A 448 -6.28 34.20 -7.68
C THR A 448 -5.76 34.92 -6.43
N ALA A 449 -6.57 34.97 -5.38
CA ALA A 449 -6.14 35.55 -4.11
C ALA A 449 -5.17 34.63 -3.35
N ASP A 450 -5.37 33.32 -3.44
CA ASP A 450 -4.44 32.32 -2.87
C ASP A 450 -3.12 32.29 -3.65
N GLU A 451 -3.14 32.50 -4.96
CA GLU A 451 -1.94 32.65 -5.79
C GLU A 451 -1.07 33.84 -5.34
N ALA A 452 -1.67 35.02 -5.16
CA ALA A 452 -0.97 36.18 -4.60
C ALA A 452 -0.54 35.97 -3.13
N THR A 453 -1.16 35.01 -2.44
CA THR A 453 -0.87 34.72 -1.04
C THR A 453 0.29 33.75 -0.88
N ILE A 454 0.40 32.72 -1.72
CA ILE A 454 1.57 31.84 -1.75
C ILE A 454 2.82 32.62 -2.18
N GLU A 455 2.69 33.53 -3.16
CA GLU A 455 3.79 34.42 -3.58
C GLU A 455 4.28 35.30 -2.42
N ALA A 456 3.35 35.90 -1.67
CA ALA A 456 3.69 36.66 -0.47
C ALA A 456 4.30 35.80 0.66
N SER A 457 4.14 34.48 0.59
CA SER A 457 4.63 33.52 1.58
C SER A 457 6.02 32.95 1.25
N GLU A 458 6.49 33.10 0.00
CA GLU A 458 7.78 32.56 -0.49
C GLU A 458 8.96 32.89 0.42
N LYS A 459 9.06 34.15 0.87
CA LYS A 459 10.16 34.57 1.76
C LYS A 459 10.13 33.87 3.11
N TYR A 460 8.93 33.60 3.64
CA TYR A 460 8.75 32.99 4.95
C TYR A 460 8.92 31.46 4.88
N ILE A 461 8.56 30.84 3.74
CA ILE A 461 8.90 29.45 3.44
C ILE A 461 10.42 29.30 3.38
N ALA A 462 11.10 30.18 2.64
CA ALA A 462 12.56 30.19 2.55
C ALA A 462 13.22 30.35 3.92
N GLU A 463 12.74 31.31 4.72
CA GLU A 463 13.24 31.56 6.08
C GLU A 463 13.03 30.36 7.00
N PHE A 464 11.86 29.71 6.95
CA PHE A 464 11.58 28.51 7.75
C PHE A 464 12.50 27.34 7.39
N LEU A 465 12.64 27.03 6.10
CA LEU A 465 13.49 25.93 5.63
C LEU A 465 14.98 26.19 5.88
N LEU A 466 15.42 27.44 5.69
CA LEU A 466 16.79 27.83 5.96
C LEU A 466 17.12 27.74 7.45
N ASN A 467 16.23 28.24 8.31
CA ASN A 467 16.41 28.12 9.75
C ASN A 467 16.36 26.66 10.22
N LEU A 468 15.50 25.83 9.64
CA LEU A 468 15.50 24.38 9.92
C LEU A 468 16.86 23.77 9.56
N ALA A 469 17.41 24.08 8.39
CA ALA A 469 18.73 23.59 7.97
C ALA A 469 19.89 24.08 8.85
N GLN A 470 19.82 25.32 9.34
CA GLN A 470 20.92 25.93 10.08
C GLN A 470 20.83 25.73 11.59
N LYS A 471 19.62 25.59 12.15
CA LYS A 471 19.38 25.66 13.60
C LYS A 471 18.85 24.37 14.21
N SER A 472 18.34 23.41 13.42
CA SER A 472 17.74 22.20 13.99
C SER A 472 18.74 21.16 14.49
N GLY A 473 19.95 21.15 13.91
CA GLY A 473 20.90 20.04 14.12
C GLY A 473 20.50 18.74 13.42
N ALA A 474 19.49 18.74 12.55
CA ALA A 474 19.11 17.58 11.75
C ALA A 474 20.22 17.21 10.76
N GLU A 475 20.52 15.92 10.66
CA GLU A 475 21.50 15.39 9.71
C GLU A 475 20.98 15.46 8.27
N LYS A 476 19.67 15.26 8.10
CA LYS A 476 19.01 15.26 6.80
C LYS A 476 17.62 15.87 6.88
N ILE A 477 17.30 16.76 5.95
CA ILE A 477 15.99 17.43 5.88
C ILE A 477 15.34 17.09 4.53
N HIS A 478 14.22 16.38 4.59
CA HIS A 478 13.38 16.01 3.46
C HIS A 478 12.19 16.95 3.35
N ILE A 479 11.65 17.12 2.14
CA ILE A 479 10.55 18.05 1.87
C ILE A 479 9.52 17.37 0.96
N ILE A 480 8.24 17.48 1.32
CA ILE A 480 7.10 17.14 0.45
C ILE A 480 6.30 18.41 0.21
N ALA A 481 6.15 18.81 -1.05
CA ALA A 481 5.26 19.91 -1.43
C ALA A 481 4.15 19.42 -2.35
N HIS A 482 2.93 19.90 -2.10
CA HIS A 482 1.73 19.47 -2.84
C HIS A 482 1.10 20.62 -3.61
N SER A 483 0.71 20.39 -4.87
CA SER A 483 -0.06 21.33 -5.69
C SER A 483 0.56 22.74 -5.69
N MET A 484 -0.23 23.77 -5.39
CA MET A 484 0.20 25.18 -5.33
C MET A 484 1.30 25.45 -4.29
N GLY A 485 1.48 24.55 -3.30
CA GLY A 485 2.62 24.61 -2.39
C GLY A 485 3.98 24.50 -3.10
N ASN A 486 4.02 23.83 -4.26
CA ASN A 486 5.23 23.75 -5.09
C ASN A 486 5.61 25.11 -5.68
N LYS A 487 4.63 25.99 -5.98
CA LYS A 487 4.91 27.36 -6.45
C LYS A 487 5.72 28.13 -5.39
N GLY A 488 5.29 28.04 -4.14
CA GLY A 488 6.00 28.64 -3.01
C GLY A 488 7.35 28.00 -2.74
N LEU A 489 7.45 26.67 -2.80
CA LEU A 489 8.71 25.95 -2.58
C LEU A 489 9.75 26.27 -3.66
N LEU A 490 9.37 26.31 -4.94
CA LEU A 490 10.28 26.60 -6.06
C LEU A 490 10.97 27.96 -5.88
N ARG A 491 10.18 28.99 -5.61
CA ARG A 491 10.69 30.36 -5.38
C ARG A 491 11.46 30.46 -4.06
N ALA A 492 11.05 29.71 -3.03
CA ALA A 492 11.80 29.62 -1.78
C ALA A 492 13.19 28.99 -1.98
N MET A 493 13.29 27.92 -2.77
CA MET A 493 14.56 27.28 -3.10
C MET A 493 15.49 28.20 -3.87
N GLN A 494 14.98 28.97 -4.84
CA GLN A 494 15.77 29.99 -5.52
C GLN A 494 16.32 31.04 -4.54
N ARG A 495 15.49 31.50 -3.60
CA ARG A 495 15.91 32.46 -2.56
C ARG A 495 16.94 31.86 -1.60
N ILE A 496 16.82 30.58 -1.26
CA ILE A 496 17.78 29.87 -0.43
C ILE A 496 19.10 29.74 -1.20
N LEU A 497 19.09 29.34 -2.46
CA LEU A 497 20.29 29.20 -3.28
C LEU A 497 21.08 30.51 -3.33
N ALA A 498 20.40 31.62 -3.61
CA ALA A 498 21.03 32.95 -3.64
C ALA A 498 21.65 33.33 -2.30
N GLN A 499 20.98 33.05 -1.17
CA GLN A 499 21.50 33.33 0.17
C GLN A 499 22.69 32.44 0.52
N VAL A 500 22.61 31.14 0.21
CA VAL A 500 23.65 30.16 0.48
C VAL A 500 24.92 30.48 -0.30
N GLN A 501 24.78 30.87 -1.57
CA GLN A 501 25.87 31.35 -2.43
C GLN A 501 26.47 32.65 -1.90
N ALA A 502 25.65 33.64 -1.54
CA ALA A 502 26.14 34.91 -1.02
C ALA A 502 26.85 34.77 0.34
N ALA A 503 26.44 33.81 1.17
CA ALA A 503 27.03 33.54 2.48
C ALA A 503 28.21 32.55 2.42
N GLU A 504 28.58 32.04 1.23
CA GLU A 504 29.57 30.96 1.05
C GLU A 504 29.32 29.75 1.97
N SER A 505 28.05 29.50 2.29
CA SER A 505 27.62 28.39 3.13
C SER A 505 27.29 27.17 2.29
N LYS A 506 27.28 25.99 2.89
CA LYS A 506 26.85 24.76 2.21
C LYS A 506 25.61 24.20 2.91
N ILE A 507 24.48 24.22 2.21
CA ILE A 507 23.24 23.61 2.64
C ILE A 507 22.82 22.59 1.60
N LEU A 508 22.48 21.39 2.04
CA LEU A 508 22.00 20.31 1.21
C LEU A 508 20.81 19.65 1.90
N PHE A 509 19.63 19.77 1.30
CA PHE A 509 18.43 19.02 1.65
C PHE A 509 18.56 17.58 1.13
N GLY A 510 17.87 16.64 1.76
CA GLY A 510 17.82 15.25 1.34
C GLY A 510 16.92 15.06 0.12
N GLN A 511 15.79 14.36 0.35
CA GLN A 511 14.79 14.10 -0.68
C GLN A 511 13.78 15.26 -0.78
N ILE A 512 13.53 15.74 -1.99
CA ILE A 512 12.44 16.67 -2.28
C ILE A 512 11.42 15.98 -3.17
N PHE A 513 10.19 15.89 -2.69
CA PHE A 513 9.07 15.31 -3.42
C PHE A 513 8.12 16.42 -3.87
N LEU A 514 7.96 16.56 -5.19
CA LEU A 514 7.07 17.52 -5.82
C LEU A 514 5.81 16.79 -6.29
N ALA A 515 4.74 16.83 -5.49
CA ALA A 515 3.51 16.11 -5.77
C ALA A 515 2.50 16.98 -6.51
N ALA A 516 2.19 16.62 -7.77
CA ALA A 516 1.33 17.33 -8.70
C ALA A 516 1.52 18.86 -8.70
N PRO A 517 2.72 19.38 -9.07
CA PRO A 517 3.00 20.80 -9.00
C PRO A 517 2.06 21.64 -9.86
N ASP A 518 1.41 22.61 -9.23
CA ASP A 518 0.66 23.67 -9.92
C ASP A 518 1.59 24.85 -10.17
N VAL A 519 2.50 24.65 -11.12
CA VAL A 519 3.52 25.62 -11.54
C VAL A 519 3.54 25.67 -13.06
N ASP A 520 3.72 26.86 -13.61
CA ASP A 520 3.93 27.07 -15.03
C ASP A 520 5.23 26.36 -15.51
N PRO A 521 5.22 25.59 -16.62
CA PRO A 521 6.38 24.85 -17.10
C PRO A 521 7.61 25.72 -17.35
N ASP A 522 7.45 26.88 -17.97
CA ASP A 522 8.57 27.76 -18.32
C ASP A 522 9.24 28.30 -17.04
N VAL A 523 8.41 28.69 -16.07
CA VAL A 523 8.88 29.14 -14.75
C VAL A 523 9.56 28.01 -13.99
N PHE A 524 9.05 26.78 -14.11
CA PHE A 524 9.64 25.62 -13.44
C PHE A 524 10.99 25.28 -14.04
N GLU A 525 11.10 25.18 -15.37
CA GLU A 525 12.34 24.90 -16.08
C GLU A 525 13.42 25.94 -15.77
N GLU A 526 13.06 27.23 -15.74
CA GLU A 526 13.99 28.32 -15.41
C GLU A 526 14.57 28.19 -13.99
N LEU A 527 13.75 27.76 -13.02
CA LEU A 527 14.10 27.81 -11.60
C LEU A 527 14.49 26.45 -11.00
N ALA A 528 14.24 25.36 -11.71
CA ALA A 528 14.50 23.99 -11.26
C ALA A 528 15.98 23.71 -10.96
N ALA A 529 16.89 24.49 -11.53
CA ALA A 529 18.32 24.44 -11.21
C ALA A 529 18.59 24.63 -9.70
N ALA A 530 17.71 25.33 -8.96
CA ALA A 530 17.82 25.45 -7.52
C ALA A 530 17.73 24.09 -6.80
N TYR A 531 16.87 23.19 -7.26
CA TYR A 531 16.74 21.85 -6.68
C TYR A 531 18.02 21.03 -6.88
N GLN A 532 18.62 21.07 -8.07
CA GLN A 532 19.86 20.35 -8.37
C GLN A 532 21.04 20.77 -7.47
N ASN A 533 21.07 22.03 -7.06
CA ASN A 533 22.15 22.58 -6.22
C ASN A 533 21.90 22.41 -4.72
N LEU A 534 20.65 22.28 -4.31
CA LEU A 534 20.25 22.29 -2.90
C LEU A 534 19.72 20.94 -2.40
N ALA A 535 19.52 19.95 -3.25
CA ALA A 535 18.95 18.66 -2.86
C ALA A 535 19.81 17.47 -3.27
N GLU A 536 19.82 16.41 -2.46
CA GLU A 536 20.43 15.13 -2.83
C GLU A 536 19.66 14.48 -4.01
N ARG A 537 18.33 14.57 -3.98
CA ARG A 537 17.46 14.08 -5.06
C ARG A 537 16.13 14.80 -5.03
N THR A 538 15.60 15.09 -6.22
CA THR A 538 14.26 15.66 -6.39
C THR A 538 13.44 14.75 -7.29
N THR A 539 12.24 14.39 -6.85
CA THR A 539 11.31 13.54 -7.59
C THR A 539 10.01 14.29 -7.84
N LEU A 540 9.66 14.42 -9.11
CA LEU A 540 8.44 15.04 -9.61
C LEU A 540 7.39 13.96 -9.89
N TYR A 541 6.31 13.94 -9.11
CA TYR A 541 5.16 13.05 -9.35
C TYR A 541 4.09 13.79 -10.15
N ILE A 542 3.74 13.25 -11.33
CA ILE A 542 2.71 13.79 -12.23
C ILE A 542 1.54 12.81 -12.40
N SER A 543 0.35 13.30 -12.73
CA SER A 543 -0.84 12.47 -12.99
C SER A 543 -1.56 12.86 -14.28
N ALA A 544 -2.05 11.84 -15.01
CA ALA A 544 -2.86 11.99 -16.22
C ALA A 544 -4.38 12.13 -15.93
N LYS A 545 -4.82 11.89 -14.69
CA LYS A 545 -6.24 11.71 -14.33
C LYS A 545 -6.86 12.83 -13.50
N ASP A 546 -6.13 13.92 -13.21
CA ASP A 546 -6.60 15.08 -12.43
C ASP A 546 -7.72 15.85 -13.16
N LYS A 547 -8.88 15.21 -13.30
CA LYS A 547 -10.14 15.78 -13.80
C LYS A 547 -10.68 16.86 -12.85
N ALA A 548 -10.23 16.93 -11.59
CA ALA A 548 -10.62 17.97 -10.65
C ALA A 548 -10.07 19.37 -11.02
N LEU A 549 -9.03 19.46 -11.87
CA LEU A 549 -8.58 20.72 -12.48
C LEU A 549 -9.20 20.99 -13.87
N ALA A 550 -10.19 20.21 -14.32
CA ALA A 550 -11.16 20.76 -15.28
C ALA A 550 -11.93 21.97 -14.71
N THR A 551 -11.81 22.22 -13.39
CA THR A 551 -12.27 23.45 -12.73
C THR A 551 -11.22 24.58 -12.73
N SER A 552 -9.93 24.30 -12.97
CA SER A 552 -8.89 25.34 -13.13
C SER A 552 -8.58 25.65 -14.60
N GLY A 553 -8.79 24.69 -15.52
CA GLY A 553 -8.73 24.92 -16.97
C GLY A 553 -9.81 25.87 -17.50
N ILE A 554 -10.68 26.37 -16.62
CA ILE A 554 -11.63 27.47 -16.89
C ILE A 554 -11.04 28.83 -16.45
N ILE A 555 -9.97 28.85 -15.64
CA ILE A 555 -9.38 30.06 -15.01
C ILE A 555 -7.93 30.31 -15.48
N HIS A 556 -7.18 29.29 -15.90
CA HIS A 556 -5.88 29.43 -16.55
C HIS A 556 -5.87 28.71 -17.90
N ASP A 557 -5.63 29.46 -18.98
CA ASP A 557 -5.50 28.96 -20.36
C ASP A 557 -4.14 28.27 -20.63
N HIS A 558 -3.42 27.78 -19.61
CA HIS A 558 -2.02 27.35 -19.72
C HIS A 558 -1.72 26.00 -19.02
N PRO A 559 -0.79 25.18 -19.56
CA PRO A 559 -0.38 23.90 -18.98
C PRO A 559 0.33 24.07 -17.62
N ARG A 560 0.37 23.01 -16.79
CA ARG A 560 1.17 22.97 -15.55
C ARG A 560 2.05 21.71 -15.49
N VAL A 561 3.17 21.83 -14.78
CA VAL A 561 4.19 20.79 -14.58
C VAL A 561 3.63 19.49 -14.02
N GLY A 562 2.67 19.56 -13.10
CA GLY A 562 2.04 18.37 -12.50
C GLY A 562 1.12 17.58 -13.43
N PHE A 563 0.82 18.09 -14.64
CA PHE A 563 -0.16 17.51 -15.55
C PHE A 563 0.44 16.96 -16.83
N PHE A 564 -0.31 16.05 -17.43
CA PHE A 564 -0.01 15.41 -18.70
C PHE A 564 -1.17 15.60 -19.69
N PRO A 565 -0.95 15.87 -20.99
CA PRO A 565 0.26 16.38 -21.67
C PRO A 565 0.29 17.93 -21.81
N PRO A 566 1.47 18.57 -22.03
CA PRO A 566 2.81 17.98 -22.21
C PRO A 566 3.50 17.61 -20.89
N ILE A 567 4.39 16.60 -20.91
CA ILE A 567 5.24 16.26 -19.76
C ILE A 567 6.39 17.26 -19.69
N THR A 568 6.57 17.90 -18.55
CA THR A 568 7.79 18.65 -18.24
C THR A 568 8.85 17.69 -17.68
N VAL A 569 9.97 17.57 -18.38
CA VAL A 569 11.15 16.82 -17.92
C VAL A 569 12.30 17.81 -17.79
N VAL A 570 12.93 17.84 -16.62
CA VAL A 570 14.08 18.71 -16.34
C VAL A 570 15.23 17.82 -15.90
N ASP A 571 16.40 18.03 -16.50
CA ASP A 571 17.63 17.34 -16.08
C ASP A 571 17.83 17.44 -14.56
N GLY A 572 18.30 16.35 -13.95
CA GLY A 572 18.54 16.28 -12.50
C GLY A 572 17.27 16.18 -11.63
N ILE A 573 16.09 16.07 -12.23
CA ILE A 573 14.82 15.78 -11.52
C ILE A 573 14.23 14.48 -12.05
N ASP A 574 13.94 13.54 -11.16
CA ASP A 574 13.28 12.29 -11.55
C ASP A 574 11.78 12.56 -11.81
N THR A 575 11.33 12.52 -13.06
CA THR A 575 9.90 12.61 -13.38
C THR A 575 9.25 11.22 -13.35
N VAL A 576 8.31 11.03 -12.42
CA VAL A 576 7.56 9.79 -12.23
C VAL A 576 6.10 10.02 -12.59
N GLU A 577 5.63 9.35 -13.64
CA GLU A 577 4.22 9.29 -13.97
C GLU A 577 3.50 8.31 -13.04
N VAL A 578 2.45 8.82 -12.41
CA VAL A 578 1.63 8.05 -11.49
C VAL A 578 0.30 7.77 -12.20
N SER A 579 0.22 6.61 -12.87
CA SER A 579 -0.99 6.15 -13.55
C SER A 579 -2.07 5.81 -12.53
N ASP A 580 -3.31 6.25 -12.77
CA ASP A 580 -4.50 5.97 -11.93
C ASP A 580 -4.62 6.68 -10.57
N ILE A 581 -3.69 7.57 -10.19
CA ILE A 581 -3.77 8.34 -8.94
C ILE A 581 -4.27 9.76 -9.17
N ASP A 582 -5.35 10.14 -8.49
CA ASP A 582 -5.72 11.56 -8.33
C ASP A 582 -4.80 12.16 -7.28
N LEU A 583 -3.78 12.89 -7.74
CA LEU A 583 -2.80 13.52 -6.85
C LEU A 583 -3.39 14.75 -6.17
N THR A 584 -4.46 15.35 -6.72
CA THR A 584 -5.18 16.46 -6.09
C THR A 584 -6.01 16.01 -4.88
N LEU A 585 -6.36 14.72 -4.81
CA LEU A 585 -7.24 14.12 -3.83
C LEU A 585 -6.54 13.08 -2.93
N LEU A 586 -5.46 13.49 -2.25
CA LEU A 586 -4.98 12.81 -1.03
C LEU A 586 -6.07 12.67 0.08
N GLY A 587 -7.34 13.05 -0.15
CA GLY A 587 -8.45 12.98 0.80
C GLY A 587 -9.69 12.17 0.40
N HIS A 588 -9.94 11.84 -0.87
CA HIS A 588 -11.14 11.04 -1.22
C HIS A 588 -10.89 9.96 -2.26
N GLY A 589 -10.79 8.73 -1.74
CA GLY A 589 -11.28 7.51 -2.38
C GLY A 589 -10.50 7.04 -3.60
N TYR A 590 -9.35 6.40 -3.38
CA TYR A 590 -8.93 5.11 -3.96
C TYR A 590 -7.65 4.70 -3.20
N PHE A 591 -7.81 3.88 -2.16
CA PHE A 591 -6.81 3.67 -1.09
C PHE A 591 -5.68 2.69 -1.46
N ALA A 592 -5.82 1.93 -2.54
CA ALA A 592 -4.78 1.01 -2.99
C ALA A 592 -3.62 1.80 -3.62
N ASP A 593 -3.94 2.84 -4.38
CA ASP A 593 -2.95 3.50 -5.24
C ASP A 593 -2.09 4.51 -4.44
N ALA A 594 -2.66 5.21 -3.45
CA ALA A 594 -1.89 6.07 -2.53
C ALA A 594 -0.80 5.30 -1.75
N ARG A 595 -0.97 3.98 -1.57
CA ARG A 595 0.02 3.12 -0.91
C ARG A 595 1.28 2.96 -1.76
N ASP A 596 1.16 2.85 -3.07
CA ASP A 596 2.31 2.67 -3.97
C ASP A 596 3.17 3.94 -3.99
N LEU A 597 2.53 5.12 -4.03
CA LEU A 597 3.22 6.40 -3.90
C LEU A 597 3.94 6.55 -2.55
N LEU A 598 3.26 6.22 -1.44
CA LEU A 598 3.86 6.28 -0.10
C LEU A 598 4.99 5.25 0.07
N GLN A 599 4.89 4.07 -0.56
CA GLN A 599 5.96 3.07 -0.58
C GLN A 599 7.18 3.57 -1.35
N ASP A 600 6.98 4.23 -2.49
CA ASP A 600 8.07 4.82 -3.26
C ASP A 600 8.77 5.93 -2.47
N MET A 601 7.99 6.83 -1.86
CA MET A 601 8.51 7.89 -0.97
C MET A 601 9.28 7.29 0.21
N HIS A 602 8.73 6.28 0.89
CA HIS A 602 9.42 5.62 2.01
C HIS A 602 10.74 4.98 1.57
N ARG A 603 10.77 4.31 0.40
CA ARG A 603 12.01 3.76 -0.17
C ARG A 603 13.03 4.85 -0.49
N LEU A 604 12.60 5.99 -1.03
CA LEU A 604 13.48 7.13 -1.31
C LEU A 604 14.05 7.76 -0.03
N LEU A 605 13.23 7.89 1.02
CA LEU A 605 13.66 8.35 2.34
C LEU A 605 14.74 7.44 2.94
N MET A 606 14.55 6.11 2.86
CA MET A 606 15.45 5.14 3.48
C MET A 606 16.71 4.83 2.65
N HIS A 607 16.62 4.84 1.32
CA HIS A 607 17.65 4.29 0.45
C HIS A 607 18.15 5.22 -0.64
N ASN A 608 17.52 6.38 -0.86
CA ASN A 608 17.85 7.30 -1.97
C ASN A 608 18.02 6.58 -3.34
N ALA A 609 17.14 5.60 -3.60
CA ALA A 609 17.23 4.73 -4.77
C ALA A 609 16.96 5.50 -6.07
N SER A 610 17.77 5.24 -7.10
CA SER A 610 17.55 5.76 -8.47
C SER A 610 16.25 5.20 -9.09
N PRO A 611 15.62 5.88 -10.08
CA PRO A 611 14.46 5.37 -10.81
C PRO A 611 14.56 3.89 -11.23
N GLU A 612 15.72 3.46 -11.71
CA GLU A 612 15.96 2.11 -12.20
C GLU A 612 15.97 1.04 -11.08
N GLN A 613 16.21 1.47 -9.85
CA GLN A 613 16.26 0.61 -8.66
C GLN A 613 14.93 0.60 -7.88
N ARG A 614 13.93 1.38 -8.34
CA ARG A 614 12.62 1.49 -7.70
C ARG A 614 11.65 0.48 -8.32
N PHE A 615 11.24 -0.49 -7.50
CA PHE A 615 10.38 -1.60 -7.92
C PHE A 615 9.04 -1.07 -8.46
N GLY A 616 8.64 -1.52 -9.65
CA GLY A 616 7.38 -1.14 -10.28
C GLY A 616 7.48 0.03 -11.26
N LEU A 617 8.57 0.82 -11.24
CA LEU A 617 8.79 1.86 -12.23
C LEU A 617 9.28 1.28 -13.57
N ARG A 618 8.86 1.89 -14.67
CA ARG A 618 9.26 1.51 -16.04
C ARG A 618 9.67 2.78 -16.79
N ASN A 619 10.78 2.70 -17.52
CA ASN A 619 11.18 3.81 -18.39
C ASN A 619 10.15 3.97 -19.51
N LYS A 620 9.59 5.18 -19.61
CA LYS A 620 8.78 5.58 -20.75
C LYS A 620 9.76 5.88 -21.89
N GLN A 621 9.92 4.93 -22.82
CA GLN A 621 10.78 5.14 -23.99
C GLN A 621 10.28 6.38 -24.75
N GLU A 622 11.18 7.33 -25.01
CA GLU A 622 10.95 8.43 -25.95
C GLU A 622 10.63 7.81 -27.32
N ASN A 623 9.39 8.00 -27.78
CA ASN A 623 8.97 7.73 -29.16
C ASN A 623 8.86 9.05 -29.89
#